data_AF-A0A1I2E0V0-F1
#
_entry.id   AF-A0A1I2E0V0-F1
#
_cell.length_a   1.000
_cell.length_b   1.000
_cell.length_c   1.000
_cell.angle_alpha   90.00
_cell.angle_beta   90.00
_cell.angle_gamma   90.00
#
_symmetry.space_group_name_H-M   'P 1'
#
loop_
_entity.id
_entity.type
_entity.pdbx_description
1 polymer ?
#
loop_
_entity_poly.entity_id
_entity_poly.type
_entity_poly.pdbx_seq_one_letter_code
_entity_poly.pdbx_strand_id
1 'polypeptide(L)' 'MNKATLTALFLACFGLGALLSSPSVEAASNCTYYSDAGRTTVVGQYGYDCCNNKIAWGTKTQHSSCGACFICYPPPPNP' A
#
# COMPACT_ATOMS: atom_id res chain seq x y z
N MET A 1 47.80 -23.88 -38.86
CA MET A 1 46.72 -23.17 -39.57
C MET A 1 45.45 -24.00 -39.36
N ASN A 2 44.30 -23.59 -38.80
CA ASN A 2 43.67 -22.32 -38.41
C ASN A 2 42.61 -22.66 -37.32
N LYS A 3 42.47 -21.94 -36.20
CA LYS A 3 41.61 -20.75 -36.00
C LYS A 3 40.23 -20.81 -36.70
N ALA A 4 39.21 -21.22 -35.95
CA ALA A 4 37.81 -20.77 -36.06
C ALA A 4 37.13 -21.26 -34.77
N THR A 5 36.75 -20.48 -33.75
CA THR A 5 36.17 -19.14 -33.68
C THR A 5 35.07 -18.92 -34.71
N LEU A 6 33.82 -19.00 -34.22
CA LEU A 6 32.66 -18.14 -34.47
C LEU A 6 31.38 -19.00 -34.50
N THR A 7 30.56 -18.93 -33.46
CA THR A 7 29.45 -17.96 -33.31
C THR A 7 28.33 -18.27 -34.30
N ALA A 8 27.28 -18.97 -33.84
CA ALA A 8 25.91 -18.74 -34.31
C ALA A 8 24.91 -19.61 -33.52
N LEU A 9 24.03 -18.91 -32.81
CA LEU A 9 22.59 -19.07 -33.04
C LEU A 9 21.94 -20.36 -32.54
N PHE A 10 21.57 -20.43 -31.26
CA PHE A 10 20.36 -21.17 -30.88
C PHE A 10 19.58 -20.41 -29.79
N LEU A 11 18.47 -19.80 -30.24
CA LEU A 11 17.19 -19.63 -29.53
C LEU A 11 17.27 -18.90 -28.17
N ALA A 12 17.01 -17.59 -28.06
CA ALA A 12 15.77 -16.91 -28.46
C ALA A 12 14.51 -17.72 -28.08
N CYS A 13 14.18 -17.78 -26.79
CA CYS A 13 12.84 -17.98 -26.24
C CYS A 13 12.92 -17.93 -24.70
N PHE A 14 11.85 -17.49 -24.05
CA PHE A 14 11.76 -17.13 -22.62
C PHE A 14 12.42 -15.80 -22.28
N GLY A 15 11.69 -14.74 -21.98
CA GLY A 15 10.27 -14.63 -21.71
C GLY A 15 10.08 -13.22 -21.23
N LEU A 16 9.37 -12.46 -22.04
CA LEU A 16 8.84 -11.14 -21.75
C LEU A 16 7.97 -11.26 -20.48
N GLY A 17 8.54 -10.95 -19.31
CA GLY A 17 7.88 -11.19 -18.03
C GLY A 17 8.33 -10.34 -16.86
N ALA A 18 9.24 -9.39 -17.07
CA ALA A 18 9.45 -8.31 -16.10
C ALA A 18 8.36 -7.25 -16.33
N LEU A 19 7.12 -7.62 -16.00
CA LEU A 19 6.11 -6.62 -15.65
C LEU A 19 6.77 -5.71 -14.63
N LEU A 20 6.79 -4.42 -14.97
CA LEU A 20 7.07 -3.34 -14.07
C LEU A 20 6.21 -3.55 -12.82
N SER A 21 6.79 -4.13 -11.76
CA SER A 21 6.32 -3.87 -10.42
C SER A 21 6.68 -2.41 -10.17
N SER A 22 5.84 -1.50 -10.68
CA SER A 22 5.74 -0.16 -10.13
C SER A 22 5.75 -0.35 -8.62
N PRO A 23 6.57 0.38 -7.84
CA PRO A 23 6.27 0.47 -6.43
C PRO A 23 4.84 1.01 -6.40
N SER A 24 3.87 0.16 -6.07
CA SER A 24 2.66 0.69 -5.50
C SER A 24 3.19 1.43 -4.29
N VAL A 25 3.26 2.76 -4.40
CA VAL A 25 2.82 3.58 -3.30
C VAL A 25 1.51 2.94 -2.88
N GLU A 26 1.60 1.99 -1.95
CA GLU A 26 0.53 1.70 -1.03
C GLU A 26 0.25 3.08 -0.47
N ALA A 27 -0.69 3.79 -1.11
CA ALA A 27 -1.29 4.96 -0.52
C ALA A 27 -1.66 4.46 0.87
N ALA A 28 -0.93 4.91 1.89
CA ALA A 28 -1.04 4.39 3.24
C ALA A 28 -2.53 4.44 3.58
N SER A 29 -3.19 3.30 3.44
CA SER A 29 -4.62 3.33 3.23
C SER A 29 -5.23 3.69 4.57
N ASN A 30 -6.16 4.63 4.55
CA ASN A 30 -6.81 5.08 5.76
C ASN A 30 -7.65 3.95 6.29
N CYS A 31 -7.22 3.38 7.41
CA CYS A 31 -7.82 2.18 7.97
C CYS A 31 -8.55 2.51 9.27
N THR A 32 -9.84 2.20 9.30
CA THR A 32 -10.63 2.13 10.53
C THR A 32 -10.59 0.70 11.06
N TYR A 33 -10.26 0.55 12.34
CA TYR A 33 -10.15 -0.73 13.03
C TYR A 33 -11.32 -0.91 14.00
N TYR A 34 -11.81 -2.14 14.09
CA TYR A 34 -13.00 -2.51 14.86
C TYR A 34 -12.69 -3.57 15.91
N SER A 35 -13.44 -3.61 17.01
CA SER A 35 -13.25 -4.61 18.08
C SER A 35 -13.45 -6.05 17.61
N ASP A 36 -14.33 -6.26 16.63
CA ASP A 36 -14.82 -7.56 16.21
C ASP A 36 -15.21 -7.58 14.72
N ALA A 37 -15.47 -8.78 14.21
CA ALA A 37 -15.82 -9.01 12.81
C ALA A 37 -17.13 -8.32 12.36
N GLY A 38 -18.01 -7.99 13.31
CA GLY A 38 -19.26 -7.27 13.03
C GLY A 38 -19.05 -5.80 12.67
N ARG A 39 -17.84 -5.25 12.88
CA ARG A 39 -17.47 -3.86 12.55
C ARG A 39 -18.40 -2.81 13.18
N THR A 40 -18.95 -3.11 14.35
CA THR A 40 -19.93 -2.25 15.03
C THR A 40 -19.27 -1.18 15.89
N THR A 41 -18.13 -1.49 16.50
CA THR A 41 -17.41 -0.58 17.41
C THR A 41 -16.03 -0.26 16.86
N VAL A 42 -15.78 1.03 16.61
CA VAL A 42 -14.46 1.53 16.18
C VAL A 42 -13.53 1.61 17.39
N VAL A 43 -12.35 1.02 17.26
CA VAL A 43 -11.32 0.99 18.33
C VAL A 43 -10.02 1.67 17.93
N GLY A 44 -9.87 2.09 16.65
CA GLY A 44 -8.71 2.84 16.20
C GLY A 44 -8.82 3.30 14.76
N GLN A 45 -8.03 4.32 14.42
CA GLN A 45 -7.88 4.83 13.05
C GLN A 45 -6.43 5.20 12.77
N TYR A 46 -5.94 4.81 11.59
CA TYR A 46 -4.57 5.06 11.17
C TYR A 46 -4.49 5.48 9.70
N GLY A 47 -3.70 6.51 9.42
CA GLY A 47 -3.43 7.04 8.08
C GLY A 47 -3.30 8.57 8.09
N TYR A 48 -3.88 9.22 7.09
CA TYR A 48 -3.95 10.67 6.92
C TYR A 48 -5.36 11.12 6.56
N ASP A 49 -5.83 12.21 7.15
CA ASP A 49 -7.07 12.85 6.70
C ASP A 49 -6.93 13.51 5.32
N CYS A 50 -8.03 13.96 4.74
CA CYS A 50 -8.03 14.62 3.44
C CYS A 50 -7.25 15.96 3.42
N CYS A 51 -6.79 16.44 4.58
CA CYS A 51 -6.03 17.67 4.75
C CYS A 51 -4.54 17.39 5.06
N ASN A 52 -4.09 16.14 4.86
CA ASN A 52 -2.74 15.64 5.14
C ASN A 52 -2.33 15.65 6.62
N ASN A 53 -3.27 15.76 7.57
CA ASN A 53 -2.92 15.56 8.98
C ASN A 53 -2.84 14.07 9.28
N LYS A 54 -1.82 13.68 10.06
CA LYS A 54 -1.64 12.29 10.47
C LYS A 54 -2.71 11.90 11.48
N ILE A 55 -3.43 10.82 11.18
CA ILE A 55 -4.36 10.16 12.10
C ILE A 55 -3.69 8.89 12.60
N ALA A 56 -3.46 8.79 13.92
CA ALA A 56 -2.89 7.60 14.54
C ALA A 56 -3.32 7.51 16.00
N TRP A 57 -4.46 6.87 16.25
CA TRP A 57 -4.98 6.66 17.60
C TRP A 57 -5.66 5.29 17.73
N GLY A 58 -5.79 4.83 18.97
CA GLY A 58 -6.49 3.59 19.32
C GLY A 58 -5.65 2.33 19.11
N THR A 59 -6.30 1.23 18.76
CA THR A 59 -5.70 -0.10 18.59
C THR A 59 -5.95 -0.66 17.20
N LYS A 60 -4.92 -1.24 16.58
CA LYS A 60 -5.04 -2.01 15.34
C LYS A 60 -5.52 -3.43 15.65
N THR A 61 -6.61 -3.84 15.00
CA THR A 61 -7.15 -5.20 15.07
C THR A 61 -7.14 -5.87 13.70
N GLN A 62 -7.43 -7.16 13.65
CA GLN A 62 -7.61 -7.89 12.38
C GLN A 62 -8.89 -7.49 11.62
N HIS A 63 -9.79 -6.77 12.27
CA HIS A 63 -11.05 -6.33 11.70
C HIS A 63 -10.90 -4.87 11.28
N SER A 64 -10.61 -4.63 10.00
CA SER A 64 -10.40 -3.28 9.49
C SER A 64 -11.19 -3.02 8.22
N SER A 65 -11.40 -1.74 7.94
CA SER A 65 -11.91 -1.25 6.66
C SER A 65 -11.01 -0.11 6.22
N CYS A 66 -10.24 -0.36 5.17
CA CYS A 66 -9.26 0.57 4.63
C CYS A 66 -9.79 1.17 3.33
N GLY A 67 -9.64 2.48 3.14
CA GLY A 67 -10.16 3.13 1.95
C GLY A 67 -9.87 4.63 1.88
N ALA A 68 -10.89 5.38 1.46
CA ALA A 68 -10.83 6.82 1.19
C ALA A 68 -10.32 7.65 2.38
N CYS A 69 -10.00 8.91 2.12
CA CYS A 69 -9.48 9.81 3.14
C CYS A 69 -10.46 10.08 4.28
N PHE A 70 -9.93 10.19 5.50
CA PHE A 70 -10.74 10.59 6.65
C PHE A 70 -11.18 12.05 6.51
N ILE A 71 -12.36 12.37 7.03
CA ILE A 71 -12.85 13.74 7.12
C ILE A 71 -11.76 14.58 7.79
N CYS A 72 -11.44 15.74 7.21
CA CYS A 72 -10.55 16.70 7.85
C CYS A 72 -11.16 17.11 9.19
N TYR A 73 -10.54 16.67 10.29
CA TYR A 73 -10.89 17.24 11.58
C TYR A 73 -10.27 18.64 11.64
N PRO A 74 -11.04 19.72 11.85
CA PRO A 74 -10.43 20.99 12.18
C PRO A 74 -9.53 20.78 13.40
N PRO A 75 -8.34 21.41 13.46
CA PRO A 75 -7.49 21.31 14.63
C PRO A 75 -8.33 21.69 15.86
N PRO A 76 -8.26 20.93 16.97
CA PRO A 76 -9.01 21.26 18.16
C PRO A 76 -8.69 22.70 18.55
N PRO A 77 -9.70 23.52 18.93
CA PRO A 77 -9.44 24.88 19.38
C PRO A 77 -8.43 24.82 20.54
N ASN A 78 -7.39 25.65 20.46
CA ASN A 78 -6.40 25.76 21.52
C ASN A 78 -7.11 26.04 22.86
N PRO A 79 -6.67 25.43 23.97
CA PRO A 79 -7.28 25.63 25.29
C PRO A 79 -7.28 27.10 25.73
#